data_AF-A0A968WRK1-F1
#
_entry.id   AF-A0A968WRK1-F1
#
_cell.length_a   1.000
_cell.length_b   1.000
_cell.length_c   1.000
_cell.angle_alpha   90.00
_cell.angle_beta   90.00
_cell.angle_gamma   90.00
#
_symmetry.space_group_name_H-M   'P 1'
#
loop_
_entity.id
_entity.type
_entity.pdbx_description
1 polymer ?
#
loop_
_entity_poly.entity_id
_entity_poly.type
_entity_poly.pdbx_seq_one_letter_code
_entity_poly.pdbx_strand_id
1 'polypeptide(L)'
;MIDGLTLLAIAGMALATYATRVSGYLLLGGVTVRGRLKAALDALPPAILVSVIAPTVVATGLAESIAAAITIAAAVLRLPMIAVVAIGVASVVALRAFIG
;
A
#
# COMPACT_ATOMS: atom_id res chain seq x y z
N MET A 1 -12.00 -18.69 -23.64
CA MET A 1 -11.98 -17.67 -24.71
C MET A 1 -11.98 -16.32 -24.01
N ILE A 2 -11.18 -15.36 -24.45
CA ILE A 2 -11.12 -14.04 -23.79
C ILE A 2 -12.38 -13.29 -24.23
N ASP A 3 -13.30 -13.06 -23.30
CA ASP A 3 -14.54 -12.35 -23.60
C ASP A 3 -14.23 -10.89 -23.95
N GLY A 4 -14.93 -10.34 -24.95
CA GLY A 4 -14.76 -8.93 -25.34
C GLY A 4 -14.97 -7.96 -24.18
N LEU A 5 -15.80 -8.36 -23.20
CA LEU A 5 -16.02 -7.62 -21.96
C LEU A 5 -14.78 -7.56 -21.06
N THR A 6 -14.00 -8.65 -20.99
CA THR A 6 -12.74 -8.71 -20.22
C THR A 6 -11.70 -7.79 -20.85
N LEU A 7 -11.60 -7.77 -22.18
CA LEU A 7 -10.73 -6.86 -22.92
C LEU A 7 -11.10 -5.39 -22.68
N LEU A 8 -12.39 -5.08 -22.71
CA LEU A 8 -12.88 -3.73 -22.43
C LEU A 8 -12.60 -3.32 -20.98
N ALA A 9 -12.77 -4.23 -20.01
CA ALA A 9 -12.48 -3.96 -18.60
C ALA A 9 -10.98 -3.69 -18.37
N ILE A 10 -10.10 -4.47 -18.98
CA ILE A 10 -8.64 -4.25 -18.90
C ILE A 10 -8.27 -2.90 -19.52
N ALA A 11 -8.82 -2.57 -20.70
CA ALA A 11 -8.60 -1.28 -21.34
C ALA A 11 -9.09 -0.11 -20.47
N GLY A 12 -10.26 -0.25 -19.84
CA GLY A 12 -10.79 0.74 -18.90
C GLY A 12 -9.91 0.94 -17.67
N MET A 13 -9.44 -0.15 -17.04
CA MET A 13 -8.51 -0.08 -15.91
C MET A 13 -7.18 0.57 -16.30
N ALA A 14 -6.66 0.24 -17.49
CA ALA A 14 -5.45 0.84 -18.02
C ALA A 14 -5.61 2.35 -18.24
N LEU A 15 -6.73 2.76 -18.85
CA LEU A 15 -7.04 4.16 -19.10
C LEU A 15 -7.15 4.95 -17.80
N ALA A 16 -7.88 4.42 -16.81
CA ALA A 16 -8.03 5.05 -15.50
C ALA A 16 -6.66 5.19 -14.78
N THR A 17 -5.82 4.15 -14.83
CA THR A 17 -4.48 4.18 -14.23
C THR A 17 -3.61 5.26 -14.87
N TYR A 18 -3.64 5.36 -16.20
CA TYR A 18 -2.86 6.33 -16.94
C TYR A 18 -3.36 7.76 -16.70
N ALA A 19 -4.67 7.95 -16.66
CA ALA A 19 -5.29 9.23 -16.34
C ALA A 19 -4.84 9.73 -14.96
N THR A 20 -4.79 8.87 -13.95
CA THR A 20 -4.31 9.25 -12.60
C THR A 20 -2.84 9.67 -12.61
N ARG A 21 -1.97 8.99 -13.37
CA ARG A 21 -0.55 9.39 -13.52
C ARG A 21 -0.40 10.74 -14.22
N VAL A 22 -1.10 10.92 -15.35
CA VAL A 22 -1.04 12.16 -16.13
C VAL A 22 -1.57 13.33 -15.30
N SER A 23 -2.66 13.11 -14.56
CA SER A 23 -3.22 14.12 -13.65
C SER A 23 -2.21 14.55 -12.59
N GLY A 24 -1.52 13.61 -11.95
CA GLY A 24 -0.46 13.93 -10.99
C GLY A 24 0.69 14.73 -11.61
N TYR A 25 1.14 14.35 -12.81
CA TYR A 25 2.19 15.09 -13.52
C TYR A 25 1.74 16.49 -13.94
N LEU A 26 0.50 16.67 -14.40
CA LEU A 26 -0.04 17.98 -14.78
C LEU A 26 -0.24 18.89 -13.57
N LEU A 27 -0.73 18.33 -12.45
CA LEU A 27 -0.98 19.07 -11.21
C LEU A 27 0.32 19.49 -10.52
N LEU A 28 1.35 18.64 -10.52
CA LEU A 28 2.64 18.93 -9.86
C LEU A 28 3.71 19.47 -10.81
N GLY A 29 3.54 19.36 -12.13
CA GLY A 29 4.56 19.71 -13.13
C GLY A 29 4.91 21.21 -13.16
N GLY A 30 4.00 22.08 -12.72
CA GLY A 30 4.24 23.52 -12.57
C GLY A 30 4.46 24.00 -11.13
N VAL A 31 4.36 23.11 -10.13
CA VAL A 31 4.38 23.50 -8.71
C VAL A 31 5.75 23.19 -8.12
N THR A 32 6.46 24.24 -7.71
CA THR A 32 7.72 24.10 -6.98
C THR A 32 7.44 23.58 -5.56
N VAL A 33 7.47 22.27 -5.39
CA VAL A 33 7.20 21.59 -4.12
C VAL A 33 8.25 22.02 -3.07
N ARG A 34 7.85 22.89 -2.12
CA ARG A 34 8.72 23.40 -1.04
C ARG A 34 8.06 23.32 0.33
N GLY A 35 8.89 23.18 1.37
CA GLY A 35 8.47 23.20 2.77
C GLY A 35 7.45 22.11 3.11
N ARG A 36 6.28 22.53 3.62
CA ARG A 36 5.23 21.65 4.17
C ARG A 36 4.62 20.70 3.13
N LEU A 37 4.49 21.14 1.88
CA LEU A 37 3.94 20.31 0.80
C LEU A 37 4.88 19.13 0.48
N LYS A 38 6.20 19.37 0.48
CA LYS A 38 7.19 18.31 0.28
C LYS A 38 7.11 17.25 1.39
N ALA A 39 7.09 17.72 2.64
CA ALA A 39 6.97 16.81 3.79
C ALA A 39 5.68 15.98 3.75
N ALA A 40 4.55 16.57 3.33
CA ALA A 40 3.29 15.86 3.16
C ALA A 40 3.36 14.81 2.03
N LEU A 41 3.97 15.15 0.89
CA LEU A 41 4.16 14.23 -0.22
C LEU A 41 5.13 13.09 0.12
N ASP A 42 6.20 13.36 0.87
CA ASP A 42 7.14 12.34 1.34
C ASP A 42 6.50 11.37 2.37
N ALA A 43 5.51 11.85 3.14
CA ALA A 43 4.74 11.04 4.08
C ALA A 43 3.56 10.28 3.44
N LEU A 44 3.19 10.63 2.20
CA LEU A 44 2.04 10.04 1.49
C LEU A 44 2.21 8.53 1.23
N PRO A 45 3.36 8.04 0.72
CA PRO A 45 3.54 6.62 0.42
C PRO A 45 3.32 5.69 1.61
N PRO A 46 3.95 5.90 2.80
CA PRO A 46 3.70 5.05 3.94
C PRO A 46 2.26 5.19 4.46
N ALA A 47 1.67 6.38 4.44
CA ALA A 47 0.31 6.61 4.90
C ALA A 47 -0.75 5.86 4.08
N ILE A 48 -0.61 5.84 2.74
CA ILE A 48 -1.52 5.12 1.85
C ILE A 48 -1.47 3.60 2.13
N LEU A 49 -0.27 3.05 2.32
CA LEU A 49 -0.12 1.63 2.66
C LEU A 49 -0.83 1.29 3.97
N VAL A 50 -0.63 2.11 5.01
CA VAL A 50 -1.31 1.92 6.31
C VAL A 50 -2.82 2.02 6.15
N SER A 51 -3.32 2.99 5.37
CA SER A 51 -4.76 3.16 5.13
C SER A 51 -5.41 1.99 4.40
N VAL A 52 -4.68 1.31 3.49
CA VAL A 52 -5.20 0.15 2.75
C VAL A 52 -5.17 -1.11 3.61
N ILE A 53 -4.19 -1.24 4.49
CA ILE A 53 -4.03 -2.40 5.39
C ILE A 53 -4.92 -2.28 6.63
N ALA A 54 -5.17 -1.07 7.15
CA ALA A 54 -6.02 -0.85 8.31
C ALA A 54 -7.40 -1.56 8.24
N PRO A 55 -8.18 -1.47 7.13
CA PRO A 55 -9.46 -2.16 7.05
C PRO A 55 -9.33 -3.68 7.01
N THR A 56 -8.25 -4.24 6.44
CA THR A 56 -8.06 -5.70 6.45
C THR A 56 -7.81 -6.19 7.87
N VAL A 57 -6.99 -5.46 8.64
CA VAL A 57 -6.70 -5.76 10.06
C VAL A 57 -7.94 -5.67 10.95
N VAL A 58 -8.86 -4.76 10.63
CA VAL A 58 -10.11 -4.59 11.39
C VAL A 58 -11.17 -5.63 10.98
N ALA A 59 -11.19 -6.06 9.71
CA ALA A 59 -12.24 -6.93 9.17
C ALA A 59 -12.00 -8.44 9.39
N THR A 60 -10.76 -8.87 9.60
CA THR A 60 -10.39 -10.31 9.69
C THR A 60 -10.26 -10.85 11.12
N GLY A 61 -10.49 -10.03 12.15
CA GLY A 61 -10.60 -10.46 13.54
C GLY A 61 -9.35 -10.25 14.41
N LEU A 62 -9.48 -10.49 15.73
CA LEU A 62 -8.45 -10.27 16.78
C LEU A 62 -7.06 -10.86 16.44
N ALA A 63 -6.99 -11.88 15.59
CA ALA A 63 -5.76 -12.51 15.14
C ALA A 63 -4.88 -11.58 14.28
N GLU A 64 -5.45 -10.77 13.37
CA GLU A 64 -4.66 -9.80 12.59
C GLU A 64 -4.20 -8.61 13.42
N SER A 65 -4.97 -8.23 14.46
CA SER A 65 -4.56 -7.17 15.39
C SER A 65 -3.31 -7.55 16.21
N ILE A 66 -3.17 -8.83 16.59
CA ILE A 66 -1.97 -9.34 17.29
C ILE A 66 -0.77 -9.42 16.33
N ALA A 67 -1.00 -9.82 15.08
CA ALA A 67 0.03 -9.88 14.04
C ALA A 67 0.58 -8.48 13.70
N ALA A 68 -0.31 -7.50 13.59
CA ALA A 68 0.02 -6.11 13.38
C ALA A 68 0.83 -5.56 14.57
N ALA A 69 0.45 -5.86 15.81
CA ALA A 69 1.20 -5.46 17.00
C ALA A 69 2.64 -6.02 17.03
N ILE A 70 2.83 -7.28 16.63
CA ILE A 70 4.17 -7.91 16.54
C ILE A 70 5.00 -7.28 15.41
N THR A 71 4.38 -6.98 14.27
CA THR A 71 5.07 -6.37 13.13
C THR A 71 5.47 -4.92 13.44
N ILE A 72 4.61 -4.17 14.15
CA ILE A 72 4.90 -2.82 14.64
C ILE A 72 6.02 -2.85 15.68
N ALA A 73 6.02 -3.81 16.62
CA ALA A 73 7.10 -4.00 17.58
C ALA A 73 8.45 -4.32 16.90
N ALA A 74 8.45 -5.12 15.83
CA ALA A 74 9.63 -5.43 15.04
C ALA A 74 10.11 -4.22 14.20
N ALA A 75 9.19 -3.41 13.68
CA ALA A 75 9.52 -2.21 12.90
C ALA A 75 10.17 -1.10 13.77
N VAL A 76 9.82 -1.01 15.06
CA VAL A 76 10.41 -0.06 16.02
C VAL A 76 11.90 -0.33 16.27
N LEU A 77 12.42 -1.52 15.95
CA LEU A 77 13.84 -1.89 16.12
C LEU A 77 14.81 -1.32 15.04
N ARG A 78 14.38 -0.40 14.16
CA ARG A 78 15.24 0.33 13.20
C ARG A 78 16.09 -0.58 12.27
N LEU A 79 15.48 -1.59 11.66
CA LEU A 79 16.12 -2.33 10.57
C LEU A 79 15.85 -1.70 9.19
N PRO A 80 16.75 -1.86 8.20
CA PRO A 80 16.63 -1.28 6.86
C PRO A 80 15.30 -1.63 6.19
N MET A 81 14.67 -0.68 5.48
CA MET A 81 13.31 -0.78 4.91
C MET A 81 12.98 -2.11 4.20
N ILE A 82 13.95 -2.70 3.50
CA ILE A 82 13.80 -3.99 2.80
C ILE A 82 13.55 -5.14 3.80
N ALA A 83 14.25 -5.14 4.93
CA ALA A 83 14.08 -6.15 5.96
C ALA A 83 12.71 -6.04 6.64
N VAL A 84 12.22 -4.83 6.87
CA VAL A 84 10.89 -4.60 7.47
C VAL A 84 9.77 -5.08 6.54
N VAL A 85 9.88 -4.83 5.23
CA VAL A 85 8.93 -5.32 4.24
C VAL A 85 8.99 -6.85 4.12
N ALA A 86 10.18 -7.44 4.07
CA ALA A 86 10.35 -8.89 4.00
C ALA A 86 9.79 -9.59 5.24
N ILE A 87 10.03 -9.05 6.44
CA ILE A 87 9.50 -9.57 7.70
C ILE A 87 7.98 -9.42 7.74
N GLY A 88 7.43 -8.25 7.35
CA GLY A 88 5.99 -8.04 7.30
C GLY A 88 5.27 -9.03 6.37
N VAL A 89 5.82 -9.26 5.17
CA VAL A 89 5.28 -10.25 4.23
C VAL A 89 5.42 -11.67 4.78
N ALA A 90 6.58 -12.03 5.35
CA ALA A 90 6.80 -13.36 5.91
C ALA A 90 5.89 -13.66 7.10
N SER A 91 5.65 -12.68 7.98
CA SER A 91 4.75 -12.82 9.12
C SER A 91 3.29 -12.98 8.69
N VAL A 92 2.82 -12.22 7.70
CA VAL A 92 1.46 -12.38 7.15
C VAL A 92 1.29 -13.75 6.50
N VAL A 93 2.28 -14.20 5.73
CA VAL A 93 2.26 -15.52 5.07
C VAL A 93 2.29 -16.66 6.10
N ALA A 94 3.17 -16.58 7.10
CA ALA A 94 3.29 -17.61 8.14
C ALA A 94 2.01 -17.72 8.97
N LEU A 95 1.41 -16.58 9.35
CA LEU A 95 0.18 -16.58 10.13
C LEU A 95 -1.02 -17.09 9.32
N ARG A 96 -1.09 -16.75 8.03
CA ARG A 96 -2.11 -17.26 7.12
C ARG A 96 -1.95 -18.76 6.84
N ALA A 97 -0.73 -19.27 6.91
CA ALA A 97 -0.44 -20.70 6.73
C ALA A 97 -0.70 -21.54 8.01
N PHE A 98 -0.68 -20.92 9.20
CA PHE A 98 -0.89 -21.64 10.47
C PHE A 98 -2.34 -21.57 10.99
N ILE A 99 -3.09 -20.56 10.54
CA ILE A 99 -4.51 -20.34 10.92
C ILE A 99 -5.47 -20.64 9.75
N GLY A 100 -4.92 -20.90 8.54
CA GLY A 100 -5.67 -21.34 7.36
C GLY A 100 -5.95 -22.83 7.35
#